data_AF-A0A524JGH9-F1
#
_entry.id   AF-A0A524JGH9-F1
#
_cell.length_a   1.000
_cell.length_b   1.000
_cell.length_c   1.000
_cell.angle_alpha   90.00
_cell.angle_beta   90.00
_cell.angle_gamma   90.00
#
_symmetry.space_group_name_H-M   'P 1'
#
loop_
_entity.id
_entity.type
_entity.pdbx_description
1 polymer ?
#
loop_
_entity_poly.entity_id
_entity_poly.type
_entity_poly.pdbx_seq_one_letter_code
_entity_poly.pdbx_strand_id
1 'polypeptide(L)'
;MSTQSFKRIYKSPVNKTFITGALLGIAGLFVLTGVIALDAGLLPTSLTRGHLLALLGGWIACWAATCWFLYHRLSSCDPLILPVVAFLTGWGLLLQARLAPNFMLRQLLWLFVGNICLCFIAITPNIPRLLRRYRYTILTFGLILLGATLIFGVNPSGYGQRLWLGAFGLYMQPSELLKLLMIIYLAAYLSDRRDITSSPNRNKHQWIVILGPMLVMVGAAMVLLLWQQDLGAALLYYLTFTAMLYLAWGKGWYVIISLILF
;
A
#
# COMPACT_ATOMS: atom_id res chain seq x y z
N MET A 1 -4.90 9.33 37.47
CA MET A 1 -3.93 10.43 37.26
C MET A 1 -3.95 10.84 35.78
N SER A 2 -4.55 12.01 35.53
CA SER A 2 -4.58 12.88 34.32
C SER A 2 -4.37 12.31 32.89
N THR A 3 -5.42 11.78 32.26
CA THR A 3 -5.54 11.71 30.78
C THR A 3 -5.81 13.07 30.11
N GLN A 4 -5.97 14.14 30.88
CA GLN A 4 -6.21 15.49 30.35
C GLN A 4 -4.95 16.23 29.87
N SER A 5 -3.74 15.81 30.29
CA SER A 5 -2.50 16.55 30.00
C SER A 5 -2.06 16.45 28.52
N PHE A 6 -2.33 15.32 27.86
CA PHE A 6 -1.83 15.09 26.49
C PHE A 6 -2.64 15.80 25.39
N LYS A 7 -3.88 16.24 25.68
CA LYS A 7 -4.72 16.96 24.71
C LYS A 7 -4.32 18.43 24.53
N ARG A 8 -3.41 18.97 25.36
CA ARG A 8 -3.15 20.41 25.43
C ARG A 8 -1.94 20.89 24.62
N ILE A 9 -1.10 19.99 24.09
CA ILE A 9 0.22 20.36 23.54
C ILE A 9 0.24 20.54 22.01
N TYR A 10 -0.80 20.11 21.27
CA TYR A 10 -0.88 20.32 19.82
C TYR A 10 -2.25 20.82 19.36
N LYS A 11 -2.71 21.95 19.90
CA LYS A 11 -3.57 22.84 19.10
C LYS A 11 -2.64 23.70 18.26
N SER A 12 -2.14 23.15 17.16
CA SER A 12 -1.51 24.00 16.14
C SER A 12 -2.53 25.08 15.75
N PRO A 13 -2.15 26.37 15.72
CA PRO A 13 -3.04 27.46 15.28
C PRO A 13 -3.41 27.37 13.79
N VAL A 14 -2.94 26.32 13.13
CA VAL A 14 -3.03 26.14 11.69
C VAL A 14 -4.35 25.50 11.33
N ASN A 15 -5.11 26.20 10.49
CA ASN A 15 -6.40 25.74 9.98
C ASN A 15 -6.17 24.53 9.06
N LYS A 16 -6.33 23.32 9.60
CA LYS A 16 -6.08 22.05 8.89
C LYS A 16 -6.82 21.97 7.56
N THR A 17 -8.08 22.43 7.54
CA THR A 17 -8.92 22.45 6.34
C THR A 17 -8.34 23.36 5.26
N PHE A 18 -7.75 24.49 5.66
CA PHE A 18 -7.08 25.39 4.72
C PHE A 18 -5.82 24.77 4.12
N ILE A 19 -4.95 24.14 4.92
CA ILE A 19 -3.76 23.44 4.38
C ILE A 19 -4.18 22.38 3.38
N THR A 20 -5.10 21.50 3.77
CA THR A 20 -5.50 20.38 2.93
C THR A 20 -6.15 20.87 1.64
N GLY A 21 -6.99 21.90 1.71
CA GLY A 21 -7.55 22.56 0.53
C GLY A 21 -6.47 23.16 -0.39
N ALA A 22 -5.49 23.88 0.18
CA ALA A 22 -4.40 24.47 -0.57
C ALA A 22 -3.53 23.40 -1.28
N LEU A 23 -3.16 22.34 -0.57
CA LEU A 23 -2.36 21.24 -1.12
C LEU A 23 -3.12 20.45 -2.20
N LEU A 24 -4.42 20.19 -2.01
CA LEU A 24 -5.26 19.59 -3.04
C LEU A 24 -5.41 20.52 -4.24
N GLY A 25 -5.47 21.84 -4.03
CA GLY A 25 -5.45 22.83 -5.10
C GLY A 25 -4.17 22.77 -5.93
N ILE A 26 -3.01 22.67 -5.29
CA ILE A 26 -1.71 22.49 -5.97
C ILE A 26 -1.71 21.19 -6.78
N ALA A 27 -2.19 20.09 -6.20
CA ALA A 27 -2.30 18.82 -6.91
C ALA A 27 -3.25 18.92 -8.10
N GLY A 28 -4.39 19.60 -7.96
CA GLY A 28 -5.34 19.85 -9.02
C GLY A 28 -4.76 20.69 -10.16
N LEU A 29 -4.01 21.75 -9.83
CA LEU A 29 -3.29 22.56 -10.82
C LEU A 29 -2.26 21.72 -11.59
N PHE A 30 -1.50 20.86 -10.90
CA PHE A 30 -0.54 19.95 -11.56
C PHE A 30 -1.23 18.97 -12.52
N VAL A 31 -2.35 18.37 -12.11
CA VAL A 31 -3.11 17.46 -12.98
C VAL A 31 -3.69 18.21 -14.17
N LEU A 32 -4.23 19.42 -13.95
CA LEU A 32 -4.78 20.27 -15.00
C LEU A 32 -3.71 20.69 -16.01
N THR A 33 -2.53 21.13 -15.56
CA THR A 33 -1.43 21.49 -16.48
C THR A 33 -0.93 20.27 -17.24
N GLY A 34 -0.85 19.09 -16.60
CA GLY A 34 -0.52 17.84 -17.26
C GLY A 34 -1.53 17.43 -18.34
N VAL A 35 -2.83 17.61 -18.08
CA VAL A 35 -3.88 17.36 -19.07
C VAL A 35 -3.78 18.31 -20.26
N ILE A 36 -3.55 19.60 -20.01
CA ILE A 36 -3.34 20.59 -21.08
C ILE A 36 -2.10 20.25 -21.90
N ALA A 37 -1.01 19.84 -21.25
CA ALA A 37 0.21 19.41 -21.93
C ALA A 37 -0.02 18.17 -22.80
N LEU A 38 -0.85 17.22 -22.37
CA LEU A 38 -1.23 16.05 -23.15
C LEU A 38 -2.18 16.36 -24.31
N ASP A 39 -3.06 17.36 -24.19
CA ASP A 39 -3.91 17.80 -25.31
C ASP A 39 -3.12 18.60 -26.35
N ALA A 40 -2.14 19.40 -25.90
CA ALA A 40 -1.27 20.19 -26.76
C ALA A 40 -0.18 19.36 -27.46
N GLY A 41 0.34 18.32 -26.80
CA GLY A 41 1.20 17.33 -27.44
C GLY A 41 0.34 16.41 -28.31
N LEU A 42 0.72 16.22 -29.58
CA LEU A 42 -0.02 15.37 -30.55
C LEU A 42 -0.58 14.11 -29.87
N LEU A 43 -1.92 14.09 -29.71
CA LEU A 43 -2.62 13.04 -29.00
C LEU A 43 -2.36 11.68 -29.67
N PRO A 44 -2.03 10.62 -28.91
CA PRO A 44 -2.07 9.26 -29.43
C PRO A 44 -3.46 8.97 -30.03
N THR A 45 -3.54 8.19 -31.11
CA THR A 45 -4.80 7.89 -31.82
C THR A 45 -5.88 7.27 -30.93
N SER A 46 -5.49 6.62 -29.83
CA SER A 46 -6.37 6.02 -28.83
C SER A 46 -6.87 6.98 -27.74
N LEU A 47 -6.30 8.20 -27.63
CA LEU A 47 -6.67 9.18 -26.61
C LEU A 47 -7.54 10.27 -27.25
N THR A 48 -8.74 10.48 -26.69
CA THR A 48 -9.64 11.55 -27.13
C THR A 48 -9.75 12.63 -26.06
N ARG A 49 -10.19 13.84 -26.43
CA ARG A 49 -10.48 14.91 -25.46
C ARG A 49 -11.47 14.49 -24.37
N GLY A 50 -12.43 13.61 -24.71
CA GLY A 50 -13.35 13.02 -23.74
C GLY A 50 -12.63 12.19 -22.66
N HIS A 51 -11.58 11.45 -23.03
CA HIS A 51 -10.76 10.70 -22.08
C HIS A 51 -9.99 11.63 -21.13
N LEU A 52 -9.44 12.72 -21.65
CA LEU A 52 -8.76 13.73 -20.83
C LEU A 52 -9.71 14.44 -19.86
N LEU A 53 -10.91 14.78 -20.31
CA LEU A 53 -11.97 15.34 -19.46
C LEU A 53 -12.41 14.33 -18.38
N ALA A 54 -12.55 13.05 -18.73
CA ALA A 54 -12.86 11.99 -17.78
C ALA A 54 -11.74 11.81 -16.74
N LEU A 55 -10.47 11.91 -17.14
CA LEU A 55 -9.33 11.85 -16.22
C LEU A 55 -9.38 13.01 -15.21
N LEU A 56 -9.46 14.25 -15.71
CA LEU A 56 -9.45 15.43 -14.85
C LEU A 56 -10.69 15.46 -13.94
N GLY A 57 -11.88 15.34 -14.53
CA GLY A 57 -13.15 15.38 -13.82
C GLY A 57 -13.29 14.22 -12.85
N GLY A 58 -12.91 13.00 -13.25
CA GLY A 58 -12.96 11.81 -12.41
C GLY A 58 -11.99 11.89 -11.23
N TRP A 59 -10.76 12.36 -11.44
CA TRP A 59 -9.80 12.55 -10.37
C TRP A 59 -10.26 13.62 -9.37
N ILE A 60 -10.75 14.78 -9.86
CA ILE A 60 -11.30 15.85 -9.00
C ILE A 60 -12.48 15.32 -8.20
N ALA A 61 -13.45 14.67 -8.86
CA ALA A 61 -14.64 14.13 -8.21
C ALA A 61 -14.27 13.10 -7.13
N CYS A 62 -13.34 12.18 -7.42
CA CYS A 62 -12.88 11.17 -6.48
C CYS A 62 -12.27 11.81 -5.22
N TRP A 63 -11.30 12.72 -5.38
CA TRP A 63 -10.60 13.30 -4.24
C TRP A 63 -11.44 14.32 -3.48
N ALA A 64 -12.31 15.07 -4.16
CA ALA A 64 -13.27 15.95 -3.50
C ALA A 64 -14.26 15.14 -2.65
N ALA A 65 -14.79 14.02 -3.17
CA ALA A 65 -15.70 13.15 -2.44
C ALA A 65 -15.02 12.48 -1.24
N THR A 66 -13.80 11.92 -1.42
CA THR A 66 -13.03 11.32 -0.32
C THR A 66 -12.69 12.35 0.75
N CYS A 67 -12.22 13.53 0.36
CA CYS A 67 -11.91 14.62 1.28
C CYS A 67 -13.16 15.01 2.07
N TRP A 68 -14.26 15.32 1.39
CA TRP A 68 -15.53 15.65 2.01
C TRP A 68 -15.98 14.55 2.99
N PHE A 69 -15.96 13.29 2.57
CA PHE A 69 -16.39 12.15 3.39
C PHE A 69 -15.55 12.01 4.67
N LEU A 70 -14.21 12.04 4.55
CA LEU A 70 -13.31 11.88 5.68
C LEU A 70 -13.42 13.05 6.66
N TYR A 71 -13.56 14.30 6.20
CA TYR A 71 -13.75 15.45 7.09
C TYR A 71 -15.08 15.38 7.86
N HIS A 72 -16.14 14.85 7.25
CA HIS A 72 -17.44 14.71 7.92
C HIS A 72 -17.46 13.54 8.91
N ARG A 73 -16.73 12.46 8.63
CA ARG A 73 -16.73 11.25 9.48
C ARG A 73 -15.63 11.23 10.53
N LEU A 74 -14.49 11.88 10.27
CA LEU A 74 -13.27 11.78 11.05
C LEU A 74 -12.68 13.17 11.32
N SER A 75 -12.97 13.73 12.49
CA SER A 75 -12.54 15.08 12.90
C SER A 75 -11.03 15.24 13.11
N SER A 76 -10.28 14.13 13.18
CA SER A 76 -8.85 14.09 13.54
C SER A 76 -7.95 13.62 12.41
N CYS A 77 -8.36 13.76 11.15
CA CYS A 77 -7.53 13.37 10.00
C CYS A 77 -6.22 14.18 9.92
N ASP A 78 -5.16 13.51 9.48
CA ASP A 78 -3.90 14.15 9.13
C ASP A 78 -4.09 14.98 7.85
N PRO A 79 -3.73 16.28 7.85
CA PRO A 79 -3.97 17.17 6.72
C PRO A 79 -3.05 16.94 5.51
N LEU A 80 -1.94 16.20 5.65
CA LEU A 80 -0.88 16.07 4.65
C LEU A 80 -0.96 14.79 3.82
N ILE A 81 -1.34 13.67 4.43
CA ILE A 81 -1.32 12.36 3.74
C ILE A 81 -2.28 12.35 2.56
N LEU A 82 -3.52 12.85 2.74
CA LEU A 82 -4.55 12.80 1.70
C LEU A 82 -4.14 13.60 0.43
N PRO A 83 -3.69 14.87 0.52
CA PRO A 83 -3.19 15.60 -0.64
C PRO A 83 -1.99 14.95 -1.33
N VAL A 84 -1.06 14.34 -0.58
CA VAL A 84 0.10 13.66 -1.16
C VAL A 84 -0.32 12.44 -1.98
N VAL A 85 -1.24 11.63 -1.46
CA VAL A 85 -1.78 10.49 -2.21
C VAL A 85 -2.57 10.97 -3.44
N ALA A 86 -3.33 12.06 -3.31
CA ALA A 86 -4.02 12.67 -4.44
C ALA A 86 -3.06 13.10 -5.54
N PHE A 87 -1.98 13.80 -5.18
CA PHE A 87 -0.94 14.22 -6.11
C PHE A 87 -0.29 13.04 -6.83
N LEU A 88 0.17 12.02 -6.08
CA LEU A 88 0.84 10.86 -6.66
C LEU A 88 -0.07 10.05 -7.58
N THR A 89 -1.34 9.90 -7.22
CA THR A 89 -2.32 9.20 -8.08
C THR A 89 -2.67 10.03 -9.32
N GLY A 90 -2.72 11.36 -9.22
CA GLY A 90 -2.90 12.26 -10.35
C GLY A 90 -1.73 12.18 -11.33
N TRP A 91 -0.50 12.21 -10.82
CA TRP A 91 0.71 11.97 -11.61
C TRP A 91 0.63 10.59 -12.31
N GLY A 92 0.33 9.54 -11.55
CA GLY A 92 0.20 8.19 -12.09
C GLY A 92 -0.82 8.09 -13.24
N LEU A 93 -1.98 8.75 -13.11
CA LEU A 93 -2.99 8.80 -14.17
C LEU A 93 -2.49 9.53 -15.42
N LEU A 94 -1.77 10.65 -15.27
CA LEU A 94 -1.17 11.36 -16.40
C LEU A 94 -0.14 10.50 -17.14
N LEU A 95 0.72 9.80 -16.40
CA LEU A 95 1.68 8.86 -17.01
C LEU A 95 0.98 7.71 -17.71
N GLN A 96 -0.07 7.16 -17.11
CA GLN A 96 -0.86 6.10 -17.73
C GLN A 96 -1.55 6.59 -19.02
N ALA A 97 -2.13 7.79 -19.01
CA ALA A 97 -2.73 8.40 -20.19
C ALA A 97 -1.71 8.59 -21.32
N ARG A 98 -0.45 8.90 -20.97
CA ARG A 98 0.65 9.07 -21.93
C ARG A 98 1.18 7.74 -22.47
N LEU A 99 1.46 6.77 -21.61
CA LEU A 99 2.20 5.54 -21.97
C LEU A 99 1.27 4.40 -22.40
N ALA A 100 0.09 4.30 -21.80
CA ALA A 100 -0.81 3.17 -21.94
C ALA A 100 -2.29 3.65 -21.95
N PRO A 101 -2.68 4.52 -22.91
CA PRO A 101 -3.98 5.19 -22.94
C PRO A 101 -5.18 4.24 -22.87
N ASN A 102 -5.08 3.05 -23.47
CA ASN A 102 -6.13 2.03 -23.47
C ASN A 102 -6.53 1.55 -22.05
N PHE A 103 -5.64 1.68 -21.07
CA PHE A 103 -5.89 1.27 -19.68
C PHE A 103 -6.28 2.44 -18.78
N MET A 104 -6.33 3.66 -19.29
CA MET A 104 -6.57 4.87 -18.49
C MET A 104 -7.94 4.84 -17.77
N LEU A 105 -9.02 4.46 -18.46
CA LEU A 105 -10.35 4.36 -17.84
C LEU A 105 -10.39 3.27 -16.75
N ARG A 106 -9.71 2.14 -17.00
CA ARG A 106 -9.58 1.07 -16.00
C ARG A 106 -8.81 1.57 -14.77
N GLN A 107 -7.74 2.33 -14.97
CA GLN A 107 -6.97 2.92 -13.88
C GLN A 107 -7.80 3.92 -13.07
N LEU A 108 -8.64 4.72 -13.73
CA LEU A 108 -9.55 5.64 -13.07
C LEU A 108 -10.62 4.89 -12.25
N LEU A 109 -11.17 3.79 -12.76
CA LEU A 109 -12.07 2.91 -11.99
C LEU A 109 -11.38 2.33 -10.76
N TRP A 110 -10.14 1.86 -10.88
CA TRP A 110 -9.36 1.37 -9.73
C TRP A 110 -9.07 2.46 -8.71
N LEU A 111 -8.89 3.72 -9.13
CA LEU A 111 -8.77 4.85 -8.20
C LEU A 111 -10.05 5.01 -7.36
N PHE A 112 -11.23 4.94 -7.98
CA PHE A 112 -12.51 4.99 -7.26
C PHE A 112 -12.67 3.80 -6.29
N VAL A 113 -12.41 2.58 -6.75
CA VAL A 113 -12.47 1.38 -5.90
C VAL A 113 -11.51 1.48 -4.72
N GLY A 114 -10.27 1.93 -4.96
CA GLY A 114 -9.27 2.15 -3.92
C GLY A 114 -9.71 3.18 -2.89
N ASN A 115 -10.33 4.29 -3.31
CA ASN A 115 -10.86 5.31 -2.42
C ASN A 115 -12.06 4.82 -1.61
N ILE A 116 -12.96 4.02 -2.21
CA ILE A 116 -14.05 3.37 -1.48
C ILE A 116 -13.50 2.44 -0.38
N CYS A 117 -12.50 1.61 -0.71
CA CYS A 117 -11.82 0.75 0.25
C CYS A 117 -11.15 1.57 1.37
N LEU A 118 -10.48 2.67 1.03
CA LEU A 118 -9.87 3.59 1.99
C LEU A 118 -10.92 4.14 2.96
N CYS A 119 -12.01 4.71 2.44
CA CYS A 119 -13.10 5.26 3.23
C CYS A 119 -13.72 4.21 4.15
N PHE A 120 -13.99 3.01 3.63
CA PHE A 120 -14.53 1.89 4.39
C PHE A 120 -13.61 1.45 5.54
N ILE A 121 -12.30 1.34 5.27
CA ILE A 121 -11.33 0.94 6.29
C ILE A 121 -11.19 2.04 7.35
N ALA A 122 -11.16 3.30 6.94
CA ALA A 122 -10.97 4.45 7.83
C ALA A 122 -12.11 4.62 8.85
N ILE A 123 -13.35 4.31 8.48
CA ILE A 123 -14.51 4.41 9.38
C ILE A 123 -14.72 3.19 10.26
N THR A 124 -14.02 2.07 10.00
CA THR A 124 -14.25 0.80 10.68
C THR A 124 -13.19 0.58 11.77
N PRO A 125 -13.45 0.96 13.04
CA PRO A 125 -12.43 1.01 14.09
C PRO A 125 -11.86 -0.36 14.49
N ASN A 126 -12.59 -1.44 14.19
CA ASN A 126 -12.24 -2.79 14.63
C ASN A 126 -11.25 -3.49 13.70
N ILE A 127 -11.01 -2.97 12.47
CA ILE A 127 -10.15 -3.63 11.48
C ILE A 127 -8.72 -3.86 12.01
N PRO A 128 -8.01 -2.88 12.59
CA PRO A 128 -6.65 -3.11 13.08
C PRO A 128 -6.58 -4.20 14.17
N ARG A 129 -7.59 -4.27 15.04
CA ARG A 129 -7.68 -5.29 16.08
C ARG A 129 -7.91 -6.68 15.49
N LEU A 130 -8.80 -6.77 14.50
CA LEU A 130 -9.10 -8.01 13.78
C LEU A 130 -7.86 -8.52 13.04
N LEU A 131 -7.18 -7.63 12.31
CA LEU A 131 -5.94 -7.93 11.57
C LEU A 131 -4.83 -8.43 12.50
N ARG A 132 -4.66 -7.81 13.68
CA ARG A 132 -3.68 -8.27 14.69
C ARG A 132 -4.05 -9.64 15.25
N ARG A 133 -5.33 -9.88 15.56
CA ARG A 133 -5.82 -11.14 16.14
C ARG A 133 -5.65 -12.32 15.18
N TYR A 134 -5.97 -12.11 13.90
CA TYR A 134 -5.95 -13.15 12.87
C TYR A 134 -4.71 -13.08 11.96
N ARG A 135 -3.60 -12.51 12.45
CA ARG A 135 -2.38 -12.29 11.67
C ARG A 135 -1.87 -13.54 10.92
N TYR A 136 -1.94 -14.71 11.55
CA TYR A 136 -1.50 -15.97 10.93
C TYR A 136 -2.48 -16.45 9.88
N THR A 137 -3.78 -16.43 10.19
CA THR A 137 -4.84 -16.87 9.28
C THR A 137 -4.85 -16.03 8.00
N ILE A 138 -4.75 -14.72 8.14
CA ILE A 138 -4.79 -13.78 7.01
C ILE A 138 -3.52 -13.92 6.17
N LEU A 139 -2.33 -14.00 6.79
CA LEU A 139 -1.10 -14.20 6.03
C LEU A 139 -1.08 -15.56 5.32
N THR A 140 -1.53 -16.62 5.99
CA THR A 140 -1.65 -17.97 5.39
C THR A 140 -2.62 -17.96 4.22
N PHE A 141 -3.75 -17.27 4.35
CA PHE A 141 -4.67 -17.06 3.23
C PHE A 141 -3.99 -16.37 2.04
N GLY A 142 -3.21 -15.32 2.29
CA GLY A 142 -2.39 -14.67 1.26
C GLY A 142 -1.39 -15.62 0.60
N LEU A 143 -0.72 -16.47 1.40
CA LEU A 143 0.24 -17.47 0.89
C LEU A 143 -0.45 -18.54 0.05
N ILE A 144 -1.64 -18.99 0.45
CA ILE A 144 -2.46 -19.90 -0.34
C ILE A 144 -2.88 -19.25 -1.65
N LEU A 145 -3.31 -17.99 -1.62
CA LEU A 145 -3.68 -17.26 -2.83
C LEU A 145 -2.49 -17.05 -3.77
N LEU A 146 -1.30 -16.78 -3.21
CA LEU A 146 -0.07 -16.73 -3.98
C LEU A 146 0.29 -18.11 -4.54
N GLY A 147 0.22 -19.17 -3.74
CA GLY A 147 0.46 -20.54 -4.20
C GLY A 147 -0.51 -20.97 -5.29
N ALA A 148 -1.77 -20.49 -5.25
CA ALA A 148 -2.77 -20.79 -6.27
C ALA A 148 -2.37 -20.29 -7.67
N THR A 149 -1.53 -19.25 -7.80
CA THR A 149 -1.05 -18.81 -9.12
C THR A 149 -0.07 -19.81 -9.75
N LEU A 150 0.57 -20.70 -8.97
CA LEU A 150 1.42 -21.75 -9.55
C LEU A 150 0.61 -22.73 -10.41
N ILE A 151 -0.67 -22.93 -10.07
CA ILE A 151 -1.57 -23.86 -10.76
C ILE A 151 -2.49 -23.11 -11.72
N PHE A 152 -3.14 -22.04 -11.24
CA PHE A 152 -4.17 -21.29 -11.96
C PHE A 152 -3.70 -19.94 -12.49
N GLY A 153 -2.42 -19.63 -12.35
CA GLY A 153 -1.88 -18.33 -12.73
C GLY A 153 -1.98 -18.11 -14.23
N VAL A 154 -2.27 -16.87 -14.58
CA VAL A 154 -2.28 -16.37 -15.94
C VAL A 154 -1.35 -15.17 -16.05
N ASN A 155 -0.96 -14.84 -17.27
CA ASN A 155 -0.31 -13.56 -17.56
C ASN A 155 -1.23 -12.73 -18.46
N PRO A 156 -1.69 -11.53 -18.01
CA PRO A 156 -2.56 -10.66 -18.80
C PRO A 156 -2.00 -10.25 -20.16
N SER A 157 -0.67 -10.25 -20.33
CA SER A 157 -0.03 -9.94 -21.63
C SER A 157 0.02 -11.13 -22.58
N GLY A 158 -0.31 -12.34 -22.11
CA GLY A 158 -0.22 -13.59 -22.86
C GLY A 158 1.17 -14.25 -22.84
N TYR A 159 2.21 -13.55 -22.38
CA TYR A 159 3.60 -14.03 -22.40
C TYR A 159 4.31 -13.73 -21.07
N GLY A 160 5.14 -14.65 -20.58
CA GLY A 160 5.92 -14.50 -19.35
C GLY A 160 5.34 -15.24 -18.14
N GLN A 161 5.76 -14.84 -16.95
CA GLN A 161 5.43 -15.52 -15.69
C GLN A 161 3.93 -15.43 -15.38
N ARG A 162 3.37 -16.54 -14.89
CA ARG A 162 1.94 -16.69 -14.54
C ARG A 162 1.64 -16.14 -13.14
N LEU A 163 1.76 -14.82 -12.99
CA LEU A 163 1.71 -14.16 -11.68
C LEU A 163 0.30 -13.73 -11.23
N TRP A 164 -0.68 -13.76 -12.14
CA TRP A 164 -1.99 -13.16 -11.91
C TRP A 164 -3.07 -14.22 -11.75
N LEU A 165 -4.06 -13.96 -10.91
CA LEU A 165 -5.34 -14.68 -10.95
C LEU A 165 -6.34 -13.84 -11.73
N GLY A 166 -6.88 -14.42 -12.80
CA GLY A 166 -7.84 -13.77 -13.68
C GLY A 166 -9.24 -14.36 -13.52
N ALA A 167 -10.25 -13.50 -13.36
CA ALA A 167 -11.65 -13.89 -13.42
C ALA A 167 -12.49 -12.75 -14.04
N PHE A 168 -13.40 -13.08 -14.96
CA PHE A 168 -14.33 -12.12 -15.58
C PHE A 168 -13.67 -10.86 -16.18
N GLY A 169 -12.46 -10.99 -16.76
CA GLY A 169 -11.72 -9.85 -17.35
C GLY A 169 -11.01 -8.94 -16.35
N LEU A 170 -11.09 -9.26 -15.05
CA LEU A 170 -10.30 -8.65 -13.98
C LEU A 170 -9.11 -9.55 -13.66
N TYR A 171 -7.96 -8.91 -13.47
CA TYR A 171 -6.73 -9.58 -13.10
C TYR A 171 -6.25 -8.98 -11.78
N MET A 172 -5.99 -9.84 -10.80
CA MET A 172 -5.44 -9.47 -9.50
C MET A 172 -4.13 -10.21 -9.29
N GLN A 173 -3.08 -9.49 -8.93
CA GLN A 173 -1.79 -10.07 -8.60
C GLN A 173 -1.76 -10.38 -7.09
N PRO A 174 -1.79 -11.67 -6.66
CA PRO A 174 -1.85 -12.01 -5.25
C PRO A 174 -0.62 -11.56 -4.46
N SER A 175 0.54 -11.44 -5.12
CA SER A 175 1.77 -10.95 -4.49
C SER A 175 1.67 -9.50 -4.01
N GLU A 176 0.80 -8.66 -4.60
CA GLU A 176 0.58 -7.31 -4.09
C GLU A 176 -0.25 -7.32 -2.80
N LEU A 177 -1.31 -8.13 -2.75
CA LEU A 177 -2.10 -8.30 -1.52
C LEU A 177 -1.25 -8.91 -0.40
N LEU A 178 -0.53 -9.99 -0.69
CA LEU A 178 0.30 -10.68 0.29
C LEU A 178 1.36 -9.75 0.91
N LYS A 179 1.85 -8.73 0.19
CA LYS A 179 2.85 -7.77 0.68
C LYS A 179 2.30 -6.95 1.84
N LEU A 180 1.07 -6.48 1.68
CA LEU A 180 0.34 -5.77 2.74
C LEU A 180 0.07 -6.69 3.93
N LEU A 181 -0.36 -7.93 3.68
CA LEU A 181 -0.62 -8.92 4.74
C LEU A 181 0.64 -9.29 5.52
N MET A 182 1.79 -9.35 4.84
CA MET A 182 3.09 -9.60 5.46
C MET A 182 3.49 -8.43 6.38
N ILE A 183 3.31 -7.18 5.94
CA ILE A 183 3.57 -6.00 6.79
C ILE A 183 2.68 -6.05 8.05
N ILE A 184 1.39 -6.34 7.89
CA ILE A 184 0.45 -6.49 9.01
C ILE A 184 0.91 -7.60 9.97
N TYR A 185 1.28 -8.76 9.43
CA TYR A 185 1.79 -9.87 10.21
C TYR A 185 3.05 -9.51 10.99
N LEU A 186 4.05 -8.93 10.32
CA LEU A 186 5.31 -8.54 10.93
C LEU A 186 5.08 -7.48 12.01
N ALA A 187 4.26 -6.46 11.73
CA ALA A 187 3.91 -5.42 12.70
C ALA A 187 3.25 -6.03 13.96
N ALA A 188 2.26 -6.90 13.77
CA ALA A 188 1.57 -7.56 14.86
C ALA A 188 2.47 -8.54 15.63
N TYR A 189 3.33 -9.28 14.95
CA TYR A 189 4.20 -10.29 15.55
C TYR A 189 5.35 -9.67 16.34
N LEU A 190 5.98 -8.63 15.78
CA LEU A 190 7.11 -7.91 16.36
C LEU A 190 6.66 -7.03 17.53
N SER A 191 5.49 -6.37 17.44
CA SER A 191 4.98 -5.53 18.53
C SER A 191 4.68 -6.32 19.80
N ASP A 192 4.17 -7.56 19.69
CA ASP A 192 3.96 -8.47 20.84
C ASP A 192 5.27 -8.91 21.51
N ARG A 193 6.41 -8.76 20.82
CA ARG A 193 7.70 -9.35 21.19
C ARG A 193 8.82 -8.31 21.32
N ARG A 194 8.48 -7.02 21.35
CA ARG A 194 9.44 -5.91 21.36
C ARG A 194 10.36 -5.93 22.57
N ASP A 195 9.82 -6.24 23.74
CA ASP A 195 10.55 -6.20 25.03
C ASP A 195 11.45 -7.42 25.25
N ILE A 196 11.37 -8.43 24.38
CA ILE A 196 12.09 -9.70 24.58
C ILE A 196 13.59 -9.55 24.31
N THR A 197 13.99 -8.57 23.49
CA THR A 197 15.40 -8.30 23.13
C THR A 197 16.20 -7.66 24.28
N SER A 198 15.53 -7.15 25.32
CA SER A 198 16.16 -6.42 26.43
C SER A 198 16.57 -7.30 27.62
N SER A 199 16.29 -8.61 27.58
CA SER A 199 16.61 -9.53 28.69
C SER A 199 17.97 -10.21 28.49
N PRO A 200 18.95 -10.05 29.41
CA PRO A 200 20.34 -10.47 29.17
C PRO A 200 20.60 -11.98 29.20
N ASN A 201 19.64 -12.80 29.67
CA ASN A 201 19.92 -14.18 30.09
C ASN A 201 19.03 -15.22 29.38
N ARG A 202 19.06 -15.27 28.04
CA ARG A 202 18.20 -16.20 27.28
C ARG A 202 19.00 -17.21 26.45
N ASN A 203 18.66 -18.48 26.65
CA ASN A 203 19.22 -19.64 25.94
C ASN A 203 18.85 -19.63 24.45
N LYS A 204 19.75 -20.15 23.59
CA LYS A 204 19.59 -20.27 22.12
C LYS A 204 18.24 -20.86 21.68
N HIS A 205 17.68 -21.77 22.45
CA HIS A 205 16.37 -22.39 22.17
C HIS A 205 15.20 -21.38 22.20
N GLN A 206 15.23 -20.40 23.11
CA GLN A 206 14.16 -19.40 23.19
C GLN A 206 14.14 -18.49 21.95
N TRP A 207 15.30 -18.17 21.37
CA TRP A 207 15.37 -17.41 20.13
C TRP A 207 14.76 -18.14 18.95
N ILE A 208 14.94 -19.46 18.84
CA ILE A 208 14.35 -20.27 17.77
C ILE A 208 12.82 -20.30 17.88
N VAL A 209 12.28 -20.46 19.10
CA VAL A 209 10.82 -20.44 19.31
C VAL A 209 10.22 -19.05 19.02
N ILE A 210 10.99 -17.99 19.26
CA ILE A 210 10.56 -16.60 19.03
C ILE A 210 10.71 -16.19 17.56
N LEU A 211 11.74 -16.62 16.84
CA LEU A 211 11.97 -16.22 15.46
C LEU A 211 11.46 -17.23 14.43
N GLY A 212 11.38 -18.51 14.81
CA GLY A 212 10.95 -19.60 13.95
C GLY A 212 9.64 -19.33 13.23
N PRO A 213 8.53 -19.01 13.92
CA PRO A 213 7.25 -18.75 13.25
C PRO A 213 7.29 -17.58 12.27
N MET A 214 8.07 -16.53 12.57
CA MET A 214 8.26 -15.41 11.65
C MET A 214 9.04 -15.85 10.41
N LEU A 215 10.19 -16.50 10.60
CA LEU A 215 11.05 -16.95 9.52
C LEU A 215 10.37 -17.99 8.63
N VAL A 216 9.55 -18.87 9.21
CA VAL A 216 8.75 -19.83 8.43
C VAL A 216 7.77 -19.11 7.51
N MET A 217 7.01 -18.13 8.02
CA MET A 217 6.02 -17.43 7.20
C MET A 217 6.66 -16.55 6.12
N VAL A 218 7.73 -15.81 6.46
CA VAL A 218 8.47 -14.98 5.51
C VAL A 218 9.21 -15.87 4.50
N GLY A 219 9.87 -16.93 4.97
CA GLY A 219 10.56 -17.90 4.13
C GLY A 219 9.61 -18.58 3.14
N ALA A 220 8.40 -18.96 3.59
CA ALA A 220 7.37 -19.50 2.69
C ALA A 220 6.98 -18.51 1.60
N ALA A 221 6.80 -17.22 1.93
CA ALA A 221 6.55 -16.18 0.94
C ALA A 221 7.70 -16.06 -0.07
N MET A 222 8.95 -16.03 0.42
CA MET A 222 10.15 -15.93 -0.41
C MET A 222 10.29 -17.13 -1.35
N VAL A 223 10.11 -18.35 -0.85
CA VAL A 223 10.19 -19.57 -1.67
C VAL A 223 9.14 -19.55 -2.78
N LEU A 224 7.90 -19.17 -2.47
CA LEU A 224 6.85 -19.06 -3.49
C LEU A 224 7.18 -18.01 -4.56
N LEU A 225 7.69 -16.84 -4.17
CA LEU A 225 8.07 -15.77 -5.12
C LEU A 225 9.27 -16.16 -6.00
N LEU A 226 10.26 -16.84 -5.42
CA LEU A 226 11.40 -17.37 -6.17
C LEU A 226 10.95 -18.45 -7.16
N TRP A 227 10.01 -19.32 -6.76
CA TRP A 227 9.43 -20.31 -7.66
C TRP A 227 8.68 -19.66 -8.83
N GLN A 228 7.94 -18.59 -8.55
CA GLN A 228 7.26 -17.79 -9.57
C GLN A 228 8.22 -17.01 -10.48
N GLN A 229 9.53 -17.03 -10.19
CA GLN A 229 10.56 -16.27 -10.90
C GLN A 229 10.27 -14.76 -10.91
N ASP A 230 9.62 -14.27 -9.85
CA ASP A 230 9.36 -12.84 -9.63
C ASP A 230 10.41 -12.27 -8.67
N LEU A 231 11.64 -12.12 -9.18
CA LEU A 231 12.78 -11.61 -8.42
C LEU A 231 12.56 -10.18 -7.91
N GLY A 232 11.83 -9.36 -8.66
CA GLY A 232 11.49 -8.00 -8.26
C GLY A 232 10.59 -7.99 -7.02
N ALA A 233 9.53 -8.80 -7.01
CA ALA A 233 8.70 -8.94 -5.82
C ALA A 233 9.48 -9.56 -4.66
N ALA A 234 10.29 -10.59 -4.89
CA ALA A 234 11.12 -11.21 -3.85
C ALA A 234 12.05 -10.19 -3.17
N LEU A 235 12.71 -9.33 -3.95
CA LEU A 235 13.54 -8.23 -3.42
C LEU A 235 12.72 -7.27 -2.55
N LEU A 236 11.56 -6.83 -3.02
CA LEU A 236 10.71 -5.91 -2.26
C LEU A 236 10.23 -6.53 -0.94
N TYR A 237 9.89 -7.82 -0.94
CA TYR A 237 9.50 -8.54 0.26
C TYR A 237 10.65 -8.64 1.26
N TYR A 238 11.85 -8.95 0.76
CA TYR A 238 13.06 -9.03 1.55
C TYR A 238 13.43 -7.68 2.21
N LEU A 239 13.39 -6.59 1.44
CA LEU A 239 13.66 -5.25 1.94
C LEU A 239 12.59 -4.82 2.97
N THR A 240 11.33 -5.14 2.72
CA THR A 240 10.24 -4.86 3.65
C THR A 240 10.43 -5.60 4.98
N PHE A 241 10.78 -6.89 4.91
CA PHE A 241 11.10 -7.69 6.08
C PHE A 241 12.26 -7.09 6.88
N THR A 242 13.36 -6.75 6.19
CA THR A 242 14.55 -6.13 6.79
C THR A 242 14.23 -4.79 7.46
N ALA A 243 13.47 -3.93 6.78
CA ALA A 243 13.04 -2.64 7.32
C ALA A 243 12.17 -2.81 8.58
N MET A 244 11.24 -3.77 8.58
CA MET A 244 10.39 -4.06 9.74
C MET A 244 11.18 -4.59 10.93
N LEU A 245 12.18 -5.46 10.70
CA LEU A 245 13.10 -5.91 11.75
C LEU A 245 13.89 -4.76 12.36
N TYR A 246 14.44 -3.88 11.51
CA TYR A 246 15.17 -2.71 11.96
C TYR A 246 14.29 -1.79 12.81
N LEU A 247 13.07 -1.50 12.37
CA LEU A 247 12.11 -0.67 13.12
C LEU A 247 11.74 -1.27 14.48
N ALA A 248 11.63 -2.60 14.57
CA ALA A 248 11.24 -3.26 15.82
C ALA A 248 12.35 -3.27 16.87
N TRP A 249 13.60 -3.49 16.47
CA TRP A 249 14.72 -3.73 17.39
C TRP A 249 15.82 -2.66 17.39
N GLY A 250 15.82 -1.74 16.43
CA GLY A 250 16.75 -0.60 16.36
C GLY A 250 18.22 -0.97 16.10
N LYS A 251 18.54 -2.24 15.81
CA LYS A 251 19.92 -2.69 15.59
C LYS A 251 20.26 -2.65 14.09
N GLY A 252 21.10 -1.69 13.69
CA GLY A 252 21.53 -1.52 12.30
C GLY A 252 22.28 -2.72 11.71
N TRP A 253 22.93 -3.52 12.55
CA TRP A 253 23.67 -4.71 12.09
C TRP A 253 22.79 -5.74 11.37
N TYR A 254 21.50 -5.84 11.72
CA TYR A 254 20.57 -6.73 11.00
C TYR A 254 20.33 -6.26 9.57
N VAL A 255 20.32 -4.95 9.32
CA VAL A 255 20.17 -4.39 7.98
C VAL A 255 21.41 -4.68 7.14
N ILE A 256 22.59 -4.52 7.73
CA ILE A 256 23.87 -4.78 7.05
C ILE A 256 24.00 -6.25 6.67
N ILE A 257 23.73 -7.17 7.60
CA ILE A 257 23.73 -8.62 7.29
C ILE A 257 22.73 -8.91 6.18
N SER A 258 21.53 -8.32 6.25
CA SER A 258 20.49 -8.62 5.28
C SER A 258 20.87 -8.12 3.88
N LEU A 259 21.44 -6.92 3.77
CA LEU A 259 21.91 -6.38 2.49
C LEU A 259 23.03 -7.21 1.85
N ILE A 260 23.82 -7.94 2.65
CA ILE A 260 24.88 -8.83 2.15
C ILE A 260 24.31 -10.18 1.68
N LEU A 261 23.17 -10.59 2.24
CA LEU A 261 22.62 -11.95 2.06
C LEU A 261 21.67 -12.07 0.86
N PHE A 262 21.12 -10.96 0.36
CA PHE A 262 20.29 -10.92 -0.85
C PHE A 262 21.14 -10.78 -2.11
#